data_AF-A0A1V3GE90-F1
#
_entry.id   AF-A0A1V3GE90-F1
#
_cell.length_a   1.000
_cell.length_b   1.000
_cell.length_c   1.000
_cell.angle_alpha   90.00
_cell.angle_beta   90.00
_cell.angle_gamma   90.00
#
_symmetry.space_group_name_H-M   'P 1'
#
loop_
_entity.id
_entity.type
_entity.pdbx_description
1 polymer ?
#
loop_
_entity_poly.entity_id
_entity_poly.type
_entity_poly.pdbx_seq_one_letter_code
_entity_poly.pdbx_strand_id
1 'polypeptide(L)'
;MEDKLKKLRGSMTNTVLSDVTFDQNLERKIHDRIERRSFTSKRNHLGKRFMYLTAAAVLLFALFIGSAFVSPAMAKMAAKIPYLGQYFESENIGYVIHEKLKEERYQISGVGASYQGKKEIFIDIQGDDQYFEKVKNEVQSLAAEILKSRGYDAYSVKVGKYQERILSEEDKKFMQEQEKQAEQDENILTAINKKREEYQLEGLGIDSNKKIIEMEVPNTVERTDEMKQQVQKIVSAHTNESYTIKIKKINMKKRDQDWRWGQILTMVGEDLMGKKVYKVTGLAYSVYPSPEIIFKTSLKSTDPDSKEHAEQLEKVIEDYLKTDEMKEKVKGDSYTITIRSKDQKKLN
;
A
#
# COMPACT_ATOMS: atom_id res chain seq x y z
N MET A 1 -77.79 77.96 17.65
CA MET A 1 -76.35 78.25 17.85
C MET A 1 -75.95 77.87 19.25
N GLU A 2 -75.13 76.82 19.32
CA GLU A 2 -74.05 76.53 20.28
C GLU A 2 -74.28 76.51 21.79
N ASP A 3 -75.30 77.17 22.33
CA ASP A 3 -75.44 77.31 23.80
C ASP A 3 -76.38 76.28 24.43
N LYS A 4 -77.26 75.65 23.63
CA LYS A 4 -78.06 74.49 24.07
C LYS A 4 -77.33 73.14 23.96
N LEU A 5 -76.30 73.05 23.11
CA LEU A 5 -75.44 71.86 22.97
C LEU A 5 -74.34 71.80 24.04
N LYS A 6 -73.96 72.93 24.63
CA LYS A 6 -72.98 73.02 25.72
C LYS A 6 -73.56 72.65 27.09
N LYS A 7 -74.90 72.72 27.25
CA LYS A 7 -75.58 72.59 28.56
C LYS A 7 -76.16 71.20 28.90
N LEU A 8 -75.98 70.18 28.06
CA LEU A 8 -76.33 68.79 28.43
C LEU A 8 -75.25 67.76 28.11
N ARG A 9 -74.19 68.18 27.41
CA ARG A 9 -72.88 67.51 27.46
C ARG A 9 -72.28 67.46 28.89
N GLY A 10 -72.84 68.24 29.83
CA GLY A 10 -72.57 68.18 31.26
C GLY A 10 -73.58 67.38 32.11
N SER A 11 -74.60 66.74 31.51
CA SER A 11 -75.59 65.91 32.23
C SER A 11 -75.58 64.43 31.82
N MET A 12 -74.84 64.04 30.78
CA MET A 12 -74.69 62.63 30.37
C MET A 12 -73.46 61.93 30.96
N THR A 13 -72.65 62.62 31.77
CA THR A 13 -71.44 62.03 32.39
C THR A 13 -71.62 61.56 33.82
N ASN A 14 -72.79 61.80 34.44
CA ASN A 14 -73.03 61.47 35.86
C ASN A 14 -74.16 60.47 36.11
N THR A 15 -74.61 59.68 35.11
CA THR A 15 -75.70 58.70 35.35
C THR A 15 -75.59 57.39 34.55
N VAL A 16 -74.40 57.01 34.06
CA VAL A 16 -74.18 55.67 33.47
C VAL A 16 -72.87 55.03 33.94
N LEU A 17 -72.36 55.41 35.11
CA LEU A 17 -71.14 54.84 35.70
C LEU A 17 -71.31 54.40 37.16
N SER A 18 -72.56 54.24 37.61
CA SER A 18 -72.88 53.48 38.82
C SER A 18 -73.60 52.21 38.37
N ASP A 19 -72.99 51.06 38.67
CA ASP A 19 -73.50 49.68 38.52
C ASP A 19 -72.96 48.83 37.37
N VAL A 20 -71.66 48.94 37.09
CA VAL A 20 -70.89 47.74 36.70
C VAL A 20 -69.93 47.42 37.84
N THR A 21 -70.46 46.72 38.85
CA THR A 21 -69.63 46.03 39.83
C THR A 21 -68.79 44.99 39.08
N PHE A 22 -67.50 45.29 38.92
CA PHE A 22 -66.51 44.33 38.45
C PHE A 22 -66.41 43.22 39.51
N ASP A 23 -66.95 42.05 39.20
CA ASP A 23 -66.98 40.91 40.12
C ASP A 23 -65.54 40.44 40.40
N GLN A 24 -65.03 40.76 41.58
CA GLN A 24 -63.71 40.32 42.06
C GLN A 24 -63.58 38.78 42.08
N ASN A 25 -64.69 38.02 42.07
CA ASN A 25 -64.63 36.56 41.90
C ASN A 25 -64.36 36.13 40.46
N LEU A 26 -64.70 36.94 39.45
CA LEU A 26 -64.40 36.65 38.05
C LEU A 26 -62.92 36.87 37.77
N GLU A 27 -62.34 37.95 38.30
CA GLU A 27 -60.89 38.23 38.19
C GLU A 27 -60.07 37.15 38.91
N ARG A 28 -60.48 36.74 40.11
CA ARG A 28 -59.88 35.61 40.84
C ARG A 28 -60.04 34.28 40.10
N LYS A 29 -61.21 34.00 39.50
CA LYS A 29 -61.43 32.78 38.69
C LYS A 29 -60.63 32.78 37.39
N ILE A 30 -60.35 33.94 36.80
CA ILE A 30 -59.51 34.07 35.61
C ILE A 30 -58.03 33.89 36.00
N HIS A 31 -57.57 34.50 37.09
CA HIS A 31 -56.21 34.31 37.61
C HIS A 31 -55.93 32.86 38.02
N ASP A 32 -56.84 32.24 38.78
CA ASP A 32 -56.75 30.82 39.17
C ASP A 32 -56.75 29.87 37.96
N ARG A 33 -57.48 30.22 36.89
CA ARG A 33 -57.58 29.39 35.67
C ARG A 33 -56.37 29.58 34.74
N ILE A 34 -55.69 30.73 34.82
CA ILE A 34 -54.42 31.00 34.13
C ILE A 34 -53.24 30.32 34.88
N GLU A 35 -53.19 30.41 36.22
CA GLU A 35 -52.18 29.71 37.03
C GLU A 35 -52.34 28.17 37.01
N ARG A 36 -53.57 27.65 37.01
CA ARG A 36 -53.79 26.19 36.90
C ARG A 36 -53.53 25.61 35.51
N ARG A 37 -53.42 26.45 34.46
CA ARG A 37 -53.01 26.00 33.11
C ARG A 37 -51.51 25.98 32.88
N SER A 38 -50.70 26.66 33.70
CA SER A 38 -49.24 26.70 33.55
C SER A 38 -48.50 25.56 34.25
N PHE A 39 -49.19 24.74 35.06
CA PHE A 39 -48.62 23.56 35.72
C PHE A 39 -49.46 22.29 35.48
N THR A 40 -49.71 21.95 34.23
CA THR A 40 -49.95 20.54 33.87
C THR A 40 -48.83 20.07 32.97
N SER A 41 -47.81 19.49 33.60
CA SER A 41 -46.80 18.64 32.98
C SER A 41 -47.49 17.62 32.06
N LYS A 42 -47.53 17.92 30.75
CA LYS A 42 -47.62 16.87 29.75
C LYS A 42 -46.37 16.05 29.92
N ARG A 43 -46.51 14.89 30.56
CA ARG A 43 -45.49 13.85 30.65
C ARG A 43 -45.10 13.50 29.22
N ASN A 44 -44.02 14.12 28.72
CA ASN A 44 -43.53 13.94 27.36
C ASN A 44 -43.03 12.49 27.21
N HIS A 45 -43.92 11.59 26.81
CA HIS A 45 -43.58 10.21 26.47
C HIS A 45 -42.58 10.15 25.30
N LEU A 46 -42.57 11.18 24.45
CA LEU A 46 -41.58 11.38 23.38
C LEU A 46 -40.22 11.83 23.92
N GLY A 47 -40.18 12.72 24.90
CA GLY A 47 -38.93 13.20 25.51
C GLY A 47 -38.19 12.11 26.26
N LYS A 48 -38.91 11.22 26.96
CA LYS A 48 -38.31 10.03 27.58
C LYS A 48 -37.77 9.06 26.53
N ARG A 49 -38.51 8.80 25.44
CA ARG A 49 -38.04 7.94 24.34
C ARG A 49 -36.82 8.53 23.62
N PHE A 50 -36.79 9.84 23.37
CA PHE A 50 -35.62 10.53 22.84
C PHE A 50 -34.45 10.49 23.82
N MET A 51 -34.69 10.62 25.12
CA MET A 51 -33.66 10.53 26.16
C MET A 51 -33.12 9.11 26.30
N TYR A 52 -33.95 8.07 26.14
CA TYR A 52 -33.50 6.68 26.07
C TYR A 52 -32.79 6.38 24.75
N LEU A 53 -33.19 6.98 23.62
CA LEU A 53 -32.52 6.87 22.33
C LEU A 53 -31.17 7.59 22.32
N THR A 54 -31.06 8.78 22.90
CA THR A 54 -29.76 9.45 23.08
C THR A 54 -28.91 8.77 24.12
N ALA A 55 -29.47 8.27 25.23
CA ALA A 55 -28.69 7.49 26.19
C ALA A 55 -28.22 6.15 25.59
N ALA A 56 -29.04 5.46 24.80
CA ALA A 56 -28.68 4.25 24.09
C ALA A 56 -27.69 4.52 22.95
N ALA A 57 -27.83 5.64 22.22
CA ALA A 57 -26.88 6.06 21.21
C ALA A 57 -25.54 6.49 21.84
N VAL A 58 -25.56 7.23 22.96
CA VAL A 58 -24.35 7.59 23.71
C VAL A 58 -23.71 6.35 24.32
N LEU A 59 -24.48 5.38 24.83
CA LEU A 59 -23.96 4.09 25.29
C LEU A 59 -23.41 3.27 24.13
N LEU A 60 -24.07 3.25 22.96
CA LEU A 60 -23.57 2.58 21.77
C LEU A 60 -22.31 3.26 21.25
N PHE A 61 -22.25 4.59 21.15
CA PHE A 61 -21.04 5.31 20.76
C PHE A 61 -19.96 5.19 21.83
N ALA A 62 -20.27 5.21 23.13
CA ALA A 62 -19.31 4.99 24.19
C ALA A 62 -18.84 3.53 24.26
N LEU A 63 -19.68 2.56 23.91
CA LEU A 63 -19.32 1.15 23.75
C LEU A 63 -18.57 0.91 22.45
N PHE A 64 -18.87 1.64 21.37
CA PHE A 64 -18.25 1.49 20.05
C PHE A 64 -16.89 2.19 20.00
N ILE A 65 -16.78 3.40 20.58
CA ILE A 65 -15.52 4.09 20.86
C ILE A 65 -14.76 3.32 21.96
N GLY A 66 -15.47 2.81 22.97
CA GLY A 66 -15.00 1.95 24.06
C GLY A 66 -14.38 0.64 23.60
N SER A 67 -15.02 -0.04 22.65
CA SER A 67 -14.57 -1.30 22.04
C SER A 67 -13.61 -1.06 20.88
N ALA A 68 -13.61 0.14 20.31
CA ALA A 68 -12.58 0.58 19.36
C ALA A 68 -11.31 1.04 20.07
N PHE A 69 -11.27 1.14 21.41
CA PHE A 69 -10.01 1.19 22.14
C PHE A 69 -9.36 -0.20 22.13
N VAL A 70 -8.67 -0.45 21.02
CA VAL A 70 -7.23 -0.74 21.03
C VAL A 70 -6.71 -0.83 22.49
N SER A 71 -6.35 -2.01 22.99
CA SER A 71 -5.84 -2.17 24.37
C SER A 71 -4.81 -1.08 24.68
N PRO A 72 -4.63 -0.60 25.92
CA PRO A 72 -3.64 0.44 26.22
C PRO A 72 -2.23 0.13 25.67
N ALA A 73 -1.89 -1.16 25.56
CA ALA A 73 -0.70 -1.64 24.86
C ALA A 73 -0.82 -1.39 23.34
N MET A 74 -1.89 -1.87 22.70
CA MET A 74 -2.14 -1.68 21.26
C MET A 74 -2.24 -0.18 20.89
N ALA A 75 -2.79 0.69 21.75
CA ALA A 75 -2.88 2.13 21.50
C ALA A 75 -1.49 2.78 21.55
N LYS A 76 -0.65 2.34 22.49
CA LYS A 76 0.75 2.77 22.62
C LYS A 76 1.60 2.27 21.45
N MET A 77 1.28 1.10 20.88
CA MET A 77 1.96 0.55 19.71
C MET A 77 1.43 1.11 18.38
N ALA A 78 0.13 1.38 18.25
CA ALA A 78 -0.46 2.09 17.12
C ALA A 78 -0.01 3.55 17.03
N ALA A 79 0.31 4.18 18.17
CA ALA A 79 1.01 5.48 18.19
C ALA A 79 2.47 5.38 17.73
N LYS A 80 3.09 4.18 17.79
CA LYS A 80 4.46 3.94 17.37
C LYS A 80 4.55 3.51 15.91
N ILE A 81 3.63 2.68 15.42
CA ILE A 81 3.54 2.22 14.04
C ILE A 81 2.54 3.12 13.30
N PRO A 82 2.99 4.05 12.44
CA PRO A 82 2.08 4.95 11.74
C PRO A 82 1.08 4.16 10.89
N TYR A 83 -0.18 4.61 10.85
CA TYR A 83 -1.15 4.15 9.85
C TYR A 83 -0.68 4.65 8.47
N LEU A 84 -0.10 3.75 7.67
CA LEU A 84 0.52 4.08 6.38
C LEU A 84 -0.36 3.74 5.17
N GLY A 85 -1.64 3.44 5.35
CA GLY A 85 -2.54 2.98 4.28
C GLY A 85 -2.76 3.95 3.11
N GLN A 86 -2.10 5.11 3.05
CA GLN A 86 -2.27 6.11 1.97
C GLN A 86 -0.96 6.59 1.31
N TYR A 87 0.23 6.16 1.74
CA TYR A 87 1.50 6.76 1.30
C TYR A 87 2.59 5.75 0.95
N PHE A 88 2.25 4.55 0.47
CA PHE A 88 3.28 3.69 -0.12
C PHE A 88 3.72 4.37 -1.43
N GLU A 89 4.95 4.90 -1.43
CA GLU A 89 5.50 5.49 -2.64
C GLU A 89 5.82 4.36 -3.64
N SER A 90 5.24 4.46 -4.83
CA SER A 90 5.29 3.40 -5.84
C SER A 90 6.65 3.32 -6.56
N GLU A 91 7.45 4.38 -6.51
CA GLU A 91 8.72 4.45 -7.20
C GLU A 91 9.85 3.86 -6.37
N ASN A 92 10.65 2.98 -6.99
CA ASN A 92 11.82 2.40 -6.35
C ASN A 92 12.81 3.49 -5.89
N ILE A 93 13.21 3.44 -4.63
CA ILE A 93 14.09 4.44 -4.02
C ILE A 93 15.46 4.57 -4.70
N GLY A 94 16.02 3.46 -5.21
CA GLY A 94 17.27 3.47 -5.96
C GLY A 94 17.14 4.28 -7.25
N TYR A 95 16.01 4.14 -7.96
CA TYR A 95 15.71 4.91 -9.16
C TYR A 95 15.54 6.40 -8.85
N VAL A 96 14.78 6.75 -7.80
CA VAL A 96 14.58 8.15 -7.40
C VAL A 96 15.90 8.83 -7.05
N ILE A 97 16.77 8.14 -6.31
CA ILE A 97 18.12 8.64 -6.00
C ILE A 97 18.95 8.80 -7.27
N HIS A 98 18.91 7.82 -8.18
CA HIS A 98 19.64 7.88 -9.45
C HIS A 98 19.23 9.07 -10.30
N GLU A 99 17.93 9.27 -10.54
CA GLU A 99 17.45 10.38 -11.36
C GLU A 99 17.77 11.72 -10.72
N LYS A 100 17.59 11.85 -9.40
CA LYS A 100 17.92 13.10 -8.70
C LYS A 100 19.41 13.43 -8.80
N LEU A 101 20.30 12.46 -8.64
CA LEU A 101 21.75 12.68 -8.79
C LEU A 101 22.13 13.06 -10.24
N LYS A 102 21.47 12.46 -11.22
CA LYS A 102 21.66 12.77 -12.63
C LYS A 102 21.18 14.17 -13.00
N GLU A 103 20.04 14.61 -12.45
CA GLU A 103 19.54 15.99 -12.61
C GLU A 103 20.53 17.03 -12.08
N GLU A 104 21.16 16.75 -10.94
CA GLU A 104 22.23 17.57 -10.35
C GLU A 104 23.58 17.42 -11.09
N ARG A 105 23.61 16.69 -12.21
CA ARG A 105 24.76 16.49 -13.10
C ARG A 105 25.95 15.74 -12.47
N TYR A 106 25.69 14.89 -11.48
CA TYR A 106 26.72 13.98 -10.98
C TYR A 106 27.02 12.87 -11.98
N GLN A 107 28.30 12.50 -12.09
CA GLN A 107 28.73 11.37 -12.90
C GLN A 107 28.50 10.07 -12.11
N ILE A 108 27.30 9.51 -12.22
CA ILE A 108 26.93 8.27 -11.54
C ILE A 108 27.04 7.10 -12.51
N SER A 109 27.77 6.06 -12.10
CA SER A 109 27.84 4.79 -12.82
C SER A 109 26.64 3.89 -12.50
N GLY A 110 26.17 3.90 -11.24
CA GLY A 110 25.00 3.14 -10.85
C GLY A 110 24.55 3.44 -9.42
N VAL A 111 23.28 3.12 -9.16
CA VAL A 111 22.68 3.11 -7.81
C VAL A 111 22.06 1.74 -7.58
N GLY A 112 22.45 1.07 -6.52
CA GLY A 112 21.94 -0.23 -6.10
C GLY A 112 21.40 -0.20 -4.68
N ALA A 113 20.60 -1.20 -4.33
CA ALA A 113 20.03 -1.33 -3.00
C ALA A 113 20.07 -2.79 -2.53
N SER A 114 20.55 -3.01 -1.31
CA SER A 114 20.44 -4.25 -0.58
C SER A 114 19.28 -4.16 0.41
N TYR A 115 18.32 -5.06 0.30
CA TYR A 115 17.10 -5.07 1.12
C TYR A 115 17.12 -6.17 2.21
N GLN A 116 17.86 -7.26 1.98
CA GLN A 116 17.95 -8.40 2.89
C GLN A 116 19.27 -8.37 3.66
N GLY A 117 19.19 -8.50 4.99
CA GLY A 117 20.38 -8.43 5.85
C GLY A 117 20.81 -6.99 6.12
N LYS A 118 21.97 -6.57 5.60
CA LYS A 118 22.44 -5.17 5.72
C LYS A 118 21.70 -4.31 4.69
N LYS A 119 20.80 -3.46 5.19
CA LYS A 119 20.01 -2.54 4.39
C LYS A 119 20.87 -1.36 3.96
N GLU A 120 21.34 -1.39 2.73
CA GLU A 120 22.34 -0.44 2.23
C GLU A 120 21.97 0.03 0.82
N ILE A 121 22.02 1.35 0.61
CA ILE A 121 22.01 1.95 -0.72
C ILE A 121 23.47 2.16 -1.14
N PHE A 122 23.84 1.63 -2.30
CA PHE A 122 25.18 1.77 -2.88
C PHE A 122 25.11 2.72 -4.06
N ILE A 123 26.03 3.67 -4.13
CA ILE A 123 26.12 4.64 -5.21
C ILE A 123 27.56 4.62 -5.73
N ASP A 124 27.73 4.29 -6.99
CA ASP A 124 29.04 4.27 -7.63
C ASP A 124 29.22 5.53 -8.48
N ILE A 125 30.23 6.33 -8.14
CA ILE A 125 30.57 7.57 -8.83
C ILE A 125 31.65 7.29 -9.87
N GLN A 126 31.41 7.73 -11.10
CA GLN A 126 32.37 7.73 -12.19
C GLN A 126 33.26 8.99 -12.11
N GLY A 127 34.49 8.89 -12.60
CA GLY A 127 35.43 10.01 -12.68
C GLY A 127 36.79 9.70 -12.05
N ASP A 128 37.67 10.70 -12.04
CA ASP A 128 38.97 10.59 -11.38
C ASP A 128 38.87 10.69 -9.85
N ASP A 129 39.98 10.47 -9.15
CA ASP A 129 40.01 10.56 -7.68
C ASP A 129 39.68 11.97 -7.17
N GLN A 130 40.04 13.01 -7.92
CA GLN A 130 39.78 14.40 -7.51
C GLN A 130 38.27 14.71 -7.55
N TYR A 131 37.59 14.28 -8.60
CA TYR A 131 36.15 14.40 -8.72
C TYR A 131 35.44 13.60 -7.63
N PHE A 132 35.80 12.33 -7.45
CA PHE A 132 35.22 11.47 -6.42
C PHE A 132 35.32 12.10 -5.02
N GLU A 133 36.53 12.50 -4.61
CA GLU A 133 36.76 13.11 -3.30
C GLU A 133 35.99 14.42 -3.11
N LYS A 134 35.79 15.19 -4.19
CA LYS A 134 35.02 16.44 -4.18
C LYS A 134 33.52 16.18 -3.95
N VAL A 135 32.93 15.20 -4.61
CA VAL A 135 31.46 15.04 -4.65
C VAL A 135 30.90 13.97 -3.71
N LYS A 136 31.71 13.03 -3.22
CA LYS A 136 31.21 11.85 -2.46
C LYS A 136 30.31 12.20 -1.27
N ASN A 137 30.67 13.24 -0.50
CA ASN A 137 29.93 13.62 0.70
C ASN A 137 28.60 14.30 0.36
N GLU A 138 28.57 15.08 -0.73
CA GLU A 138 27.37 15.76 -1.21
C GLU A 138 26.37 14.73 -1.79
N VAL A 139 26.87 13.81 -2.61
CA VAL A 139 26.09 12.66 -3.13
C VAL A 139 25.50 11.84 -1.99
N GLN A 140 26.31 11.51 -0.97
CA GLN A 140 25.85 10.76 0.19
C GLN A 140 24.74 11.51 0.96
N SER A 141 24.90 12.84 1.12
CA SER A 141 23.94 13.67 1.84
C SER A 141 22.62 13.79 1.09
N LEU A 142 22.66 14.02 -0.22
CA LEU A 142 21.46 14.09 -1.06
C LEU A 142 20.67 12.79 -1.03
N ALA A 143 21.34 11.64 -1.16
CA ALA A 143 20.70 10.34 -1.03
C ALA A 143 20.08 10.13 0.35
N ALA A 144 20.76 10.54 1.43
CA ALA A 144 20.23 10.46 2.79
C ALA A 144 19.01 11.37 3.01
N GLU A 145 18.97 12.55 2.39
CA GLU A 145 17.83 13.46 2.43
C GLU A 145 16.60 12.88 1.73
N ILE A 146 16.79 12.25 0.56
CA ILE A 146 15.71 11.56 -0.15
C ILE A 146 15.15 10.43 0.71
N LEU A 147 16.01 9.59 1.30
CA LEU A 147 15.58 8.53 2.22
C LEU A 147 14.78 9.10 3.40
N LYS A 148 15.28 10.17 4.01
CA LYS A 148 14.62 10.85 5.13
C LYS A 148 13.26 11.42 4.72
N SER A 149 13.12 11.97 3.52
CA SER A 149 11.86 12.51 3.02
C SER A 149 10.76 11.46 2.92
N ARG A 150 11.13 10.19 2.64
CA ARG A 150 10.24 9.02 2.64
C ARG A 150 10.05 8.38 4.02
N GLY A 151 10.66 8.95 5.06
CA GLY A 151 10.73 8.37 6.39
C GLY A 151 11.54 7.07 6.46
N TYR A 152 12.39 6.78 5.47
CA TYR A 152 13.21 5.58 5.44
C TYR A 152 14.43 5.76 6.35
N ASP A 153 14.37 5.19 7.54
CA ASP A 153 15.41 5.27 8.56
C ASP A 153 16.20 3.96 8.72
N ALA A 154 15.86 2.91 7.95
CA ALA A 154 16.48 1.60 8.04
C ALA A 154 17.72 1.42 7.14
N TYR A 155 17.83 2.19 6.06
CA TYR A 155 18.96 2.12 5.13
C TYR A 155 20.15 2.96 5.60
N SER A 156 21.36 2.49 5.33
CA SER A 156 22.54 3.35 5.29
C SER A 156 22.98 3.60 3.84
N VAL A 157 23.60 4.74 3.57
CA VAL A 157 24.14 5.08 2.24
C VAL A 157 25.64 4.80 2.21
N LYS A 158 26.10 4.12 1.17
CA LYS A 158 27.51 3.90 0.84
C LYS A 158 27.81 4.45 -0.53
N VAL A 159 28.83 5.29 -0.61
CA VAL A 159 29.29 5.89 -1.86
C VAL A 159 30.67 5.33 -2.19
N GLY A 160 30.77 4.69 -3.34
CA GLY A 160 31.98 4.10 -3.89
C GLY A 160 32.45 4.84 -5.13
N LYS A 161 33.73 4.67 -5.47
CA LYS A 161 34.24 5.07 -6.77
C LYS A 161 34.10 3.88 -7.72
N TYR A 162 33.50 4.11 -8.87
CA TYR A 162 33.45 3.11 -9.93
C TYR A 162 34.87 2.78 -10.39
N GLN A 163 35.20 1.49 -10.36
CA GLN A 163 36.44 0.98 -10.90
C GLN A 163 36.12 0.25 -12.18
N GLU A 164 36.58 0.80 -13.31
CA GLU A 164 36.48 0.11 -14.58
C GLU A 164 37.29 -1.18 -14.51
N ARG A 165 36.65 -2.29 -14.87
CA ARG A 165 37.32 -3.58 -14.91
C ARG A 165 38.29 -3.58 -16.09
N ILE A 166 39.58 -3.60 -15.81
CA ILE A 166 40.61 -3.85 -16.84
C ILE A 166 40.48 -5.31 -17.27
N LEU A 167 40.01 -5.54 -18.50
CA LEU A 167 39.87 -6.86 -19.08
C LEU A 167 41.24 -7.39 -19.51
N SER A 168 41.61 -8.56 -19.00
CA SER A 168 42.77 -9.30 -19.50
C SER A 168 42.54 -9.79 -20.95
N GLU A 169 43.59 -10.17 -21.65
CA GLU A 169 43.44 -10.79 -22.98
C GLU A 169 42.64 -12.10 -22.94
N GLU A 170 42.70 -12.82 -21.81
CA GLU A 170 41.87 -14.00 -21.57
C GLU A 170 40.39 -13.62 -21.40
N ASP A 171 40.08 -12.57 -20.64
CA ASP A 171 38.71 -12.05 -20.51
C ASP A 171 38.15 -11.64 -21.88
N LYS A 172 38.96 -10.96 -22.71
CA LYS A 172 38.55 -10.54 -24.05
C LYS A 172 38.23 -11.72 -24.96
N LYS A 173 39.08 -12.76 -24.98
CA LYS A 173 38.83 -13.98 -25.76
C LYS A 173 37.58 -14.70 -25.29
N PHE A 174 37.42 -14.86 -23.97
CA PHE A 174 36.21 -15.44 -23.38
C PHE A 174 34.96 -14.66 -23.79
N MET A 175 35.00 -13.32 -23.72
CA MET A 175 33.89 -12.48 -24.14
C MET A 175 33.56 -12.63 -25.64
N GLN A 176 34.57 -12.73 -26.50
CA GLN A 176 34.35 -12.96 -27.94
C GLN A 176 33.70 -14.32 -28.22
N GLU A 177 34.09 -15.37 -27.50
CA GLU A 177 33.43 -16.69 -27.61
C GLU A 177 31.98 -16.64 -27.15
N GLN A 178 31.73 -15.96 -26.03
CA GLN A 178 30.39 -15.73 -25.51
C GLN A 178 29.53 -14.89 -26.47
N GLU A 179 30.10 -13.90 -27.13
CA GLU A 179 29.41 -13.05 -28.10
C GLU A 179 29.02 -13.83 -29.36
N LYS A 180 29.92 -14.67 -29.89
CA LYS A 180 29.59 -15.57 -31.01
C LYS A 180 28.49 -16.56 -30.64
N GLN A 181 28.56 -17.12 -29.44
CA GLN A 181 27.52 -18.02 -28.94
C GLN A 181 26.18 -17.28 -28.81
N ALA A 182 26.19 -16.08 -28.22
CA ALA A 182 25.01 -15.25 -28.07
C ALA A 182 24.39 -14.86 -29.43
N GLU A 183 25.20 -14.54 -30.43
CA GLU A 183 24.72 -14.25 -31.79
C GLU A 183 24.05 -15.49 -32.43
N GLN A 184 24.66 -16.67 -32.27
CA GLN A 184 24.07 -17.93 -32.75
C GLN A 184 22.74 -18.23 -32.04
N ASP A 185 22.70 -18.05 -30.73
CA ASP A 185 21.53 -18.25 -29.89
C ASP A 185 20.41 -17.27 -30.26
N GLU A 186 20.73 -15.99 -30.47
CA GLU A 186 19.81 -14.96 -30.91
C GLU A 186 19.20 -15.29 -32.27
N ASN A 187 20.00 -15.80 -33.21
CA ASN A 187 19.50 -16.23 -34.53
C ASN A 187 18.49 -17.38 -34.39
N ILE A 188 18.80 -18.40 -33.59
CA ILE A 188 17.89 -19.52 -33.31
C ILE A 188 16.60 -19.01 -32.64
N LEU A 189 16.73 -18.22 -31.58
CA LEU A 189 15.59 -17.68 -30.83
C LEU A 189 14.73 -16.80 -31.72
N THR A 190 15.31 -15.95 -32.56
CA THR A 190 14.60 -15.10 -33.51
C THR A 190 13.81 -15.92 -34.51
N ALA A 191 14.39 -17.00 -35.05
CA ALA A 191 13.71 -17.89 -35.98
C ALA A 191 12.52 -18.61 -35.33
N ILE A 192 12.66 -19.09 -34.09
CA ILE A 192 11.57 -19.68 -33.31
C ILE A 192 10.51 -18.61 -32.97
N ASN A 193 10.93 -17.40 -32.61
CA ASN A 193 10.06 -16.31 -32.19
C ASN A 193 9.13 -15.82 -33.33
N LYS A 194 9.52 -15.98 -34.60
CA LYS A 194 8.62 -15.78 -35.76
C LYS A 194 7.38 -16.67 -35.73
N LYS A 195 7.41 -17.78 -34.98
CA LYS A 195 6.30 -18.71 -34.76
C LYS A 195 5.54 -18.44 -33.46
N ARG A 196 5.84 -17.36 -32.73
CA ARG A 196 5.26 -17.07 -31.41
C ARG A 196 3.73 -17.08 -31.41
N GLU A 197 3.10 -16.37 -32.34
CA GLU A 197 1.63 -16.30 -32.40
C GLU A 197 1.02 -17.65 -32.78
N GLU A 198 1.60 -18.32 -33.77
CA GLU A 198 1.19 -19.67 -34.19
C GLU A 198 1.26 -20.63 -33.00
N TYR A 199 2.35 -20.64 -32.25
CA TYR A 199 2.57 -21.60 -31.16
C TYR A 199 2.05 -21.13 -29.80
N GLN A 200 1.50 -19.93 -29.70
CA GLN A 200 1.10 -19.30 -28.44
C GLN A 200 2.23 -19.33 -27.41
N LEU A 201 3.44 -18.90 -27.83
CA LEU A 201 4.61 -18.90 -26.95
C LEU A 201 4.54 -17.76 -25.94
N GLU A 202 4.56 -18.14 -24.66
CA GLU A 202 4.53 -17.24 -23.51
C GLU A 202 5.93 -17.02 -22.93
N GLY A 203 6.84 -17.97 -23.17
CA GLY A 203 8.22 -17.92 -22.75
C GLY A 203 9.09 -18.68 -23.75
N LEU A 204 10.29 -18.16 -23.98
CA LEU A 204 11.28 -18.76 -24.87
C LEU A 204 12.67 -18.43 -24.32
N GLY A 205 13.50 -19.44 -24.13
CA GLY A 205 14.87 -19.29 -23.66
C GLY A 205 15.77 -20.41 -24.17
N ILE A 206 17.06 -20.15 -24.16
CA ILE A 206 18.10 -21.11 -24.53
C ILE A 206 19.16 -21.15 -23.42
N ASP A 207 19.49 -22.36 -22.97
CA ASP A 207 20.63 -22.66 -22.11
C ASP A 207 21.67 -23.35 -22.99
N SER A 208 22.57 -22.55 -23.53
CA SER A 208 23.55 -22.95 -24.54
C SER A 208 24.68 -23.80 -23.96
N ASN A 209 24.85 -23.77 -22.64
CA ASN A 209 25.75 -24.66 -21.91
C ASN A 209 25.16 -26.06 -21.78
N LYS A 210 23.86 -26.16 -21.45
CA LYS A 210 23.16 -27.44 -21.36
C LYS A 210 22.58 -27.91 -22.69
N LYS A 211 22.68 -27.09 -23.74
CA LYS A 211 22.04 -27.28 -25.04
C LYS A 211 20.54 -27.55 -24.89
N ILE A 212 19.85 -26.74 -24.09
CA ILE A 212 18.40 -26.85 -23.86
C ILE A 212 17.71 -25.62 -24.43
N ILE A 213 16.65 -25.82 -25.21
CA ILE A 213 15.69 -24.76 -25.55
C ILE A 213 14.44 -25.00 -24.72
N GLU A 214 14.07 -24.00 -23.92
CA GLU A 214 12.86 -24.04 -23.11
C GLU A 214 11.80 -23.13 -23.72
N MET A 215 10.61 -23.69 -23.93
CA MET A 215 9.43 -22.98 -24.40
C MET A 215 8.32 -23.11 -23.37
N GLU A 216 7.61 -22.03 -23.12
CA GLU A 216 6.43 -22.03 -22.26
C GLU A 216 5.19 -21.74 -23.11
N VAL A 217 4.15 -22.56 -22.92
CA VAL A 217 2.87 -22.45 -23.63
C VAL A 217 1.71 -22.60 -22.66
N PRO A 218 0.54 -22.02 -22.94
CA PRO A 218 -0.65 -22.27 -22.13
C PRO A 218 -0.95 -23.76 -22.01
N ASN A 219 -1.47 -24.18 -20.86
CA ASN A 219 -1.84 -25.57 -20.61
C ASN A 219 -2.93 -26.12 -21.55
N THR A 220 -3.63 -25.24 -22.28
CA THR A 220 -4.62 -25.56 -23.31
C THR A 220 -4.01 -25.95 -24.67
N VAL A 221 -2.70 -25.76 -24.87
CA VAL A 221 -2.02 -26.10 -26.13
C VAL A 221 -1.66 -27.58 -26.14
N GLU A 222 -2.18 -28.34 -27.11
CA GLU A 222 -1.95 -29.79 -27.21
C GLU A 222 -0.89 -30.20 -28.26
N ARG A 223 -0.62 -29.36 -29.26
CA ARG A 223 0.30 -29.67 -30.38
C ARG A 223 1.79 -29.62 -30.04
N THR A 224 2.17 -29.99 -28.82
CA THR A 224 3.54 -29.80 -28.31
C THR A 224 4.59 -30.66 -29.03
N ASP A 225 4.24 -31.85 -29.50
CA ASP A 225 5.21 -32.73 -30.18
C ASP A 225 5.54 -32.25 -31.59
N GLU A 226 4.53 -31.75 -32.32
CA GLU A 226 4.74 -31.08 -33.60
C GLU A 226 5.67 -29.87 -33.43
N MET A 227 5.41 -29.04 -32.42
CA MET A 227 6.25 -27.88 -32.11
C MET A 227 7.71 -28.28 -31.85
N LYS A 228 7.95 -29.33 -31.06
CA LYS A 228 9.32 -29.83 -30.83
C LYS A 228 10.01 -30.22 -32.13
N GLN A 229 9.32 -30.96 -33.01
CA GLN A 229 9.90 -31.38 -34.29
C GLN A 229 10.23 -30.18 -35.19
N GLN A 230 9.34 -29.18 -35.26
CA GLN A 230 9.57 -27.99 -36.07
C GLN A 230 10.71 -27.14 -35.51
N VAL A 231 10.77 -26.96 -34.20
CA VAL A 231 11.87 -26.23 -33.55
C VAL A 231 13.20 -26.97 -33.75
N GLN A 232 13.20 -28.31 -33.71
CA GLN A 232 14.41 -29.10 -34.00
C GLN A 232 14.93 -28.80 -35.41
N LYS A 233 14.04 -28.71 -36.41
CA LYS A 233 14.41 -28.35 -37.79
C LYS A 233 14.99 -26.94 -37.87
N ILE A 234 14.42 -25.98 -37.12
CA ILE A 234 14.95 -24.61 -37.06
C ILE A 234 16.36 -24.62 -36.49
N VAL A 235 16.60 -25.32 -35.38
CA VAL A 235 17.93 -25.43 -34.76
C VAL A 235 18.92 -26.04 -35.74
N SER A 236 18.58 -27.17 -36.37
CA SER A 236 19.44 -27.84 -37.35
C SER A 236 19.75 -27.01 -38.60
N ALA A 237 18.94 -26.00 -38.91
CA ALA A 237 19.22 -25.07 -40.00
C ALA A 237 20.24 -23.98 -39.63
N HIS A 238 20.45 -23.72 -38.34
CA HIS A 238 21.36 -22.68 -37.84
C HIS A 238 22.62 -23.26 -37.21
N THR A 239 22.61 -24.52 -36.79
CA THR A 239 23.76 -25.17 -36.15
C THR A 239 23.76 -26.68 -36.33
N ASN A 240 24.96 -27.27 -36.31
CA ASN A 240 25.17 -28.71 -36.30
C ASN A 240 25.06 -29.31 -34.88
N GLU A 241 24.91 -28.47 -33.86
CA GLU A 241 24.71 -28.91 -32.49
C GLU A 241 23.29 -29.42 -32.25
N SER A 242 23.17 -30.44 -31.39
CA SER A 242 21.87 -30.97 -30.98
C SER A 242 21.39 -30.28 -29.70
N TYR A 243 20.19 -29.70 -29.75
CA TYR A 243 19.52 -29.13 -28.59
C TYR A 243 18.37 -30.02 -28.12
N THR A 244 18.20 -30.14 -26.81
CA THR A 244 17.01 -30.74 -26.19
C THR A 244 15.91 -29.70 -26.07
N ILE A 245 14.74 -29.97 -26.66
CA ILE A 245 13.61 -29.04 -26.62
C ILE A 245 12.63 -29.43 -25.50
N LYS A 246 12.48 -28.55 -24.53
CA LYS A 246 11.55 -28.70 -23.42
C LYS A 246 10.38 -27.75 -23.58
N ILE A 247 9.16 -28.28 -23.46
CA ILE A 247 7.94 -27.49 -23.46
C ILE A 247 7.31 -27.60 -22.09
N LYS A 248 7.12 -26.46 -21.43
CA LYS A 248 6.47 -26.33 -20.14
C LYS A 248 5.07 -25.75 -20.35
N LYS A 249 4.06 -26.53 -19.97
CA LYS A 249 2.68 -26.05 -19.92
C LYS A 249 2.50 -25.15 -18.70
N ILE A 250 1.95 -23.95 -18.89
CA ILE A 250 1.72 -22.97 -17.83
C ILE A 250 0.23 -22.64 -17.67
N ASN A 251 -0.18 -22.39 -16.43
CA ASN A 251 -1.51 -21.87 -16.14
C ASN A 251 -1.49 -20.34 -16.24
N MET A 252 -2.08 -19.79 -17.31
CA MET A 252 -2.07 -18.35 -17.57
C MET A 252 -2.75 -17.53 -16.48
N LYS A 253 -3.80 -18.07 -15.84
CA LYS A 253 -4.45 -17.38 -14.71
C LYS A 253 -3.52 -17.27 -13.51
N LYS A 254 -2.71 -18.30 -13.25
CA LYS A 254 -1.72 -18.29 -12.17
C LYS A 254 -0.52 -17.40 -12.50
N ARG A 255 -0.09 -17.33 -13.76
CA ARG A 255 0.95 -16.40 -14.20
C ARG A 255 0.52 -14.94 -14.04
N ASP A 256 -0.71 -14.59 -14.45
CA ASP A 256 -1.26 -13.25 -14.23
C ASP A 256 -1.34 -12.90 -12.75
N GLN A 257 -1.84 -13.83 -11.92
CA GLN A 257 -1.87 -13.67 -10.47
C GLN A 257 -0.47 -13.42 -9.90
N ASP A 258 0.50 -14.25 -10.26
CA ASP A 258 1.88 -14.13 -9.82
C ASP A 258 2.50 -12.77 -10.17
N TRP A 259 2.30 -12.32 -11.41
CA TRP A 259 2.77 -11.02 -11.88
C TRP A 259 2.14 -9.85 -11.11
N ARG A 260 0.82 -9.86 -10.92
CA ARG A 260 0.10 -8.81 -10.15
C ARG A 260 0.62 -8.73 -8.72
N TRP A 261 0.75 -9.87 -8.04
CA TRP A 261 1.27 -9.92 -6.68
C TRP A 261 2.74 -9.50 -6.61
N GLY A 262 3.57 -9.85 -7.59
CA GLY A 262 4.96 -9.37 -7.68
C GLY A 262 5.07 -7.84 -7.64
N GLN A 263 4.18 -7.13 -8.35
CA GLN A 263 4.12 -5.66 -8.31
C GLN A 263 3.76 -5.14 -6.92
N ILE A 264 2.71 -5.68 -6.31
CA ILE A 264 2.26 -5.32 -4.95
C ILE A 264 3.41 -5.50 -3.95
N LEU A 265 4.07 -6.65 -4.00
CA LEU A 265 5.13 -7.03 -3.07
C LEU A 265 6.38 -6.17 -3.20
N THR A 266 6.66 -5.66 -4.40
CA THR A 266 7.78 -4.75 -4.64
C THR A 266 7.53 -3.43 -3.89
N MET A 267 6.33 -2.88 -4.00
CA MET A 267 5.93 -1.62 -3.35
C MET A 267 5.87 -1.76 -1.82
N VAL A 268 5.15 -2.77 -1.33
CA VAL A 268 4.98 -3.00 0.11
C VAL A 268 6.29 -3.41 0.76
N GLY A 269 7.07 -4.26 0.09
CA GLY A 269 8.32 -4.78 0.59
C GLY A 269 9.33 -3.67 0.84
N GLU A 270 9.56 -2.79 -0.14
CA GLU A 270 10.51 -1.68 0.00
C GLU A 270 10.13 -0.75 1.16
N ASP A 271 8.88 -0.32 1.23
CA ASP A 271 8.43 0.64 2.25
C ASP A 271 8.56 0.08 3.66
N LEU A 272 8.07 -1.14 3.89
CA LEU A 272 8.12 -1.78 5.21
C LEU A 272 9.56 -2.12 5.62
N MET A 273 10.41 -2.51 4.67
CA MET A 273 11.83 -2.74 4.94
C MET A 273 12.57 -1.43 5.20
N GLY A 274 12.17 -0.33 4.57
CA GLY A 274 12.82 0.97 4.72
C GLY A 274 12.61 1.65 6.06
N LYS A 275 11.59 1.24 6.84
CA LYS A 275 11.25 1.84 8.13
C LYS A 275 11.55 0.88 9.28
N LYS A 276 12.48 1.25 10.17
CA LYS A 276 12.89 0.48 11.36
C LYS A 276 11.73 0.17 12.27
N VAL A 277 10.74 1.06 12.31
CA VAL A 277 9.53 0.90 13.12
C VAL A 277 8.84 -0.43 12.87
N TYR A 278 8.81 -0.95 11.64
CA TYR A 278 8.16 -2.22 11.31
C TYR A 278 8.98 -3.44 11.69
N LYS A 279 10.28 -3.28 11.94
CA LYS A 279 11.21 -4.36 12.28
C LYS A 279 11.26 -5.49 11.23
N VAL A 280 10.82 -5.23 9.99
CA VAL A 280 10.84 -6.20 8.89
C VAL A 280 12.27 -6.38 8.38
N THR A 281 12.68 -7.62 8.15
CA THR A 281 14.03 -8.02 7.72
C THR A 281 14.04 -8.82 6.43
N GLY A 282 12.86 -9.24 5.94
CA GLY A 282 12.73 -9.90 4.66
C GLY A 282 11.27 -10.20 4.30
N LEU A 283 11.10 -10.53 3.02
CA LEU A 283 9.83 -10.87 2.41
C LEU A 283 9.99 -12.20 1.66
N ALA A 284 9.03 -13.08 1.82
CA ALA A 284 8.89 -14.29 1.02
C ALA A 284 7.45 -14.37 0.52
N TYR A 285 7.27 -15.05 -0.61
CA TYR A 285 5.98 -15.12 -1.28
C TYR A 285 5.81 -16.45 -2.01
N SER A 286 4.57 -16.91 -2.06
CA SER A 286 4.13 -18.04 -2.88
C SER A 286 2.75 -17.75 -3.47
N VAL A 287 2.53 -18.12 -4.73
CA VAL A 287 1.19 -18.08 -5.38
C VAL A 287 0.46 -19.43 -5.28
N TYR A 288 1.10 -20.43 -4.67
CA TYR A 288 0.61 -21.81 -4.56
C TYR A 288 0.37 -22.22 -3.11
N PRO A 289 -0.80 -22.80 -2.78
CA PRO A 289 -1.99 -22.96 -3.64
C PRO A 289 -2.75 -21.64 -3.89
N SER A 290 -2.56 -20.66 -3.01
CA SER A 290 -3.05 -19.28 -3.10
C SER A 290 -1.93 -18.32 -2.70
N PRO A 291 -2.05 -17.02 -3.03
CA PRO A 291 -1.12 -16.00 -2.55
C PRO A 291 -0.88 -16.07 -1.03
N GLU A 292 0.35 -16.35 -0.63
CA GLU A 292 0.84 -16.29 0.74
C GLU A 292 1.99 -15.30 0.79
N ILE A 293 1.84 -14.28 1.64
CA ILE A 293 2.84 -13.24 1.87
C ILE A 293 3.45 -13.46 3.24
N ILE A 294 4.75 -13.64 3.30
CA ILE A 294 5.47 -13.91 4.54
C ILE A 294 6.46 -12.78 4.81
N PHE A 295 6.18 -11.99 5.83
CA PHE A 295 7.12 -10.99 6.34
C PHE A 295 7.94 -11.59 7.49
N LYS A 296 9.26 -11.53 7.37
CA LYS A 296 10.20 -11.91 8.42
C LYS A 296 10.55 -10.66 9.23
N THR A 297 10.61 -10.81 10.56
CA THR A 297 10.92 -9.70 11.47
C THR A 297 12.20 -9.96 12.28
N SER A 298 12.74 -8.91 12.92
CA SER A 298 13.84 -9.04 13.87
C SER A 298 13.39 -9.43 15.29
N LEU A 299 12.08 -9.51 15.54
CA LEU A 299 11.45 -9.85 16.83
C LEU A 299 11.65 -11.33 17.16
N LYS A 300 11.89 -11.67 18.43
CA LYS A 300 11.80 -13.07 18.88
C LYS A 300 10.36 -13.38 19.27
N SER A 301 9.94 -14.63 19.10
CA SER A 301 8.62 -15.11 19.55
C SER A 301 8.38 -14.98 21.06
N THR A 302 9.45 -14.87 21.84
CA THR A 302 9.42 -14.69 23.30
C THR A 302 9.35 -13.23 23.73
N ASP A 303 9.50 -12.27 22.80
CA ASP A 303 9.43 -10.85 23.16
C ASP A 303 7.98 -10.52 23.56
N PRO A 304 7.74 -9.86 24.72
CA PRO A 304 6.39 -9.64 25.24
C PRO A 304 5.44 -8.89 24.29
N ASP A 305 5.99 -8.05 23.40
CA ASP A 305 5.26 -7.24 22.42
C ASP A 305 5.24 -7.84 21.01
N SER A 306 5.83 -9.02 20.79
CA SER A 306 6.02 -9.58 19.44
C SER A 306 4.72 -9.89 18.71
N LYS A 307 3.76 -10.52 19.41
CA LYS A 307 2.44 -10.85 18.86
C LYS A 307 1.65 -9.59 18.51
N GLU A 308 1.63 -8.64 19.43
CA GLU A 308 0.93 -7.37 19.26
C GLU A 308 1.49 -6.56 18.08
N HIS A 309 2.81 -6.50 17.97
CA HIS A 309 3.50 -5.85 16.84
C HIS A 309 3.16 -6.54 15.51
N ALA A 310 3.08 -7.87 15.49
CA ALA A 310 2.73 -8.64 14.31
C ALA A 310 1.29 -8.40 13.87
N GLU A 311 0.33 -8.36 14.79
CA GLU A 311 -1.08 -8.05 14.50
C GLU A 311 -1.23 -6.63 13.90
N GLN A 312 -0.47 -5.66 14.39
CA GLN A 312 -0.48 -4.31 13.84
C GLN A 312 0.17 -4.24 12.45
N LEU A 313 1.29 -4.92 12.26
CA LEU A 313 1.95 -5.01 10.95
C LEU A 313 1.03 -5.66 9.92
N GLU A 314 0.37 -6.76 10.27
CA GLU A 314 -0.65 -7.40 9.44
C GLU A 314 -1.76 -6.42 9.07
N LYS A 315 -2.27 -5.66 10.04
CA LYS A 315 -3.31 -4.65 9.78
C LYS A 315 -2.85 -3.57 8.80
N VAL A 316 -1.62 -3.06 8.94
CA VAL A 316 -1.06 -2.06 8.02
C VAL A 316 -1.00 -2.59 6.60
N ILE A 317 -0.55 -3.84 6.41
CA ILE A 317 -0.50 -4.49 5.10
C ILE A 317 -1.92 -4.67 4.56
N GLU A 318 -2.83 -5.16 5.38
CA GLU A 318 -4.22 -5.43 5.01
C GLU A 318 -4.97 -4.15 4.61
N ASP A 319 -4.80 -3.06 5.34
CA ASP A 319 -5.40 -1.77 5.04
C ASP A 319 -4.84 -1.21 3.72
N TYR A 320 -3.55 -1.42 3.43
CA TYR A 320 -2.95 -1.04 2.15
C TYR A 320 -3.52 -1.85 0.98
N LEU A 321 -3.62 -3.18 1.12
CA LEU A 321 -4.21 -4.05 0.09
C LEU A 321 -5.68 -3.70 -0.21
N LYS A 322 -6.37 -3.03 0.71
CA LYS A 322 -7.74 -2.54 0.57
C LYS A 322 -7.88 -1.13 -0.02
N THR A 323 -6.78 -0.43 -0.31
CA THR A 323 -6.85 0.82 -1.07
C THR A 323 -7.44 0.58 -2.46
N ASP A 324 -8.05 1.62 -3.06
CA ASP A 324 -8.68 1.46 -4.37
C ASP A 324 -7.67 1.08 -5.45
N GLU A 325 -6.45 1.62 -5.38
CA GLU A 325 -5.34 1.25 -6.26
C GLU A 325 -4.97 -0.25 -6.12
N MET A 326 -4.83 -0.75 -4.89
CA MET A 326 -4.44 -2.14 -4.67
C MET A 326 -5.58 -3.12 -4.93
N LYS A 327 -6.84 -2.75 -4.69
CA LYS A 327 -7.99 -3.61 -5.02
C LYS A 327 -8.01 -4.01 -6.49
N GLU A 328 -7.69 -3.10 -7.39
CA GLU A 328 -7.58 -3.38 -8.83
C GLU A 328 -6.46 -4.37 -9.14
N LYS A 329 -5.36 -4.32 -8.38
CA LYS A 329 -4.23 -5.27 -8.50
C LYS A 329 -4.50 -6.60 -7.84
N VAL A 330 -5.22 -6.67 -6.71
CA VAL A 330 -5.56 -7.91 -5.99
C VAL A 330 -6.67 -8.68 -6.72
N LYS A 331 -7.60 -7.98 -7.38
CA LYS A 331 -8.72 -8.58 -8.14
C LYS A 331 -9.57 -9.59 -7.36
N GLY A 332 -9.70 -9.38 -6.05
CA GLY A 332 -10.47 -10.26 -5.17
C GLY A 332 -9.85 -11.64 -4.91
N ASP A 333 -8.56 -11.82 -5.21
CA ASP A 333 -7.83 -13.03 -4.84
C ASP A 333 -7.92 -13.29 -3.32
N SER A 334 -8.14 -14.53 -2.92
CA SER A 334 -7.93 -14.95 -1.53
C SER A 334 -6.43 -14.98 -1.23
N TYR A 335 -6.00 -14.42 -0.10
CA TYR A 335 -4.60 -14.43 0.30
C TYR A 335 -4.42 -14.65 1.81
N THR A 336 -3.18 -14.90 2.23
CA THR A 336 -2.79 -14.99 3.64
C THR A 336 -1.56 -14.15 3.91
N ILE A 337 -1.58 -13.42 5.02
CA ILE A 337 -0.44 -12.65 5.52
C ILE A 337 0.11 -13.37 6.75
N THR A 338 1.38 -13.77 6.69
CA THR A 338 2.08 -14.47 7.76
C THR A 338 3.22 -13.60 8.25
N ILE A 339 3.20 -13.22 9.53
CA ILE A 339 4.32 -12.51 10.15
C ILE A 339 5.15 -13.50 10.95
N ARG A 340 6.43 -13.65 10.59
CA ARG A 340 7.36 -14.56 11.26
C ARG A 340 8.36 -13.83 12.14
N SER A 341 8.65 -14.43 13.28
CA SER A 341 9.72 -14.02 14.16
C SER A 341 11.10 -14.39 13.60
N LYS A 342 12.14 -13.85 14.22
CA LYS A 342 13.55 -14.18 13.99
C LYS A 342 13.83 -15.68 14.20
N ASP A 343 13.13 -16.32 15.13
CA ASP A 343 13.17 -17.77 15.38
C ASP A 343 12.19 -18.58 14.51
N GLN A 344 11.72 -18.01 13.40
CA GLN A 344 10.88 -18.65 12.38
C GLN A 344 9.47 -19.09 12.83
N LYS A 345 9.02 -18.66 14.01
CA LYS A 345 7.66 -18.94 14.48
C LYS A 345 6.68 -17.91 13.93
N LYS A 346 5.46 -18.33 13.66
CA LYS A 346 4.36 -17.43 13.33
C LYS A 346 4.00 -16.60 14.56
N LEU A 347 3.86 -15.28 14.38
CA LEU A 347 3.53 -14.35 15.46
C LEU A 347 2.04 -13.98 15.49
N ASN A 348 1.35 -13.96 14.33
CA ASN A 348 -0.07 -13.63 14.19
C ASN A 348 -0.99 -14.85 14.10
#